data_AF-A0A9P8HSS6-F1
#
_entry.id   AF-A0A9P8HSS6-F1
#
_cell.length_a   1.000
_cell.length_b   1.000
_cell.length_c   1.000
_cell.angle_alpha   90.00
_cell.angle_beta   90.00
_cell.angle_gamma   90.00
#
_symmetry.space_group_name_H-M   'P 1'
#
loop_
_entity.id
_entity.type
_entity.pdbx_description
1 polymer ?
#
loop_
_entity_poly.entity_id
_entity_poly.type
_entity_poly.pdbx_seq_one_letter_code
_entity_poly.pdbx_strand_id
1 'polypeptide(L)'
;MAASQIFVFGPQALSFNATSFESLHGKLHSDPFHSWALDALSALPETLALVSKEAPKLQQTNGLKALEALRKALQTGVVQPDLIPLPNILLSPLVVVSQLVDYVAFLEASEPNLTETSKLPIPSNTDAKTLGLCTGLLSAFAVASAGSVADLQKYGAASVRYRIAVIGMSCQVPNAEDLESFWDILLSGESQHSEVLPERFSMNSVFRDVDPKRKWYGNWILTTMPSIPNSSRRAPERWVQQILSTVLHCSSRISLTLDTACSSSTVAIHLACRAILSGEITSALAGGVNLMTSPEWYLNLAGASFLSPTGQCKSFDSRGDGYCCGEGAGLVFLKKLSAAIADGDQIFGVIAGTSVLQNENPTPITVPNAPSLDRLFRGVVKRARMKPHDITVVEAHGTGTSVGDPAEYDGIRRVLGGPTRPDRLALTAVKGSIGHLEVASGIASLVKVLLMIHKAAIPAQASFQSISPGPNAKPEDNINITTTVKP
;
A
#
# COMPACT_ATOMS: atom_id res chain seq x y z
N MET A 1 -19.48 -0.87 30.54
CA MET A 1 -18.40 0.01 31.00
C MET A 1 -17.70 0.56 29.77
N ALA A 2 -17.83 1.86 29.54
CA ALA A 2 -17.26 2.57 28.40
C ALA A 2 -15.73 2.63 28.53
N ALA A 3 -15.00 2.51 27.41
CA ALA A 3 -13.55 2.68 27.40
C ALA A 3 -13.10 3.36 26.10
N SER A 4 -13.02 4.69 26.20
CA SER A 4 -12.03 5.60 25.61
C SER A 4 -11.90 5.65 24.07
N GLN A 5 -12.53 6.66 23.47
CA GLN A 5 -12.18 7.17 22.14
C GLN A 5 -11.05 8.19 22.27
N ILE A 6 -9.94 7.97 21.54
CA ILE A 6 -8.88 8.98 21.36
C ILE A 6 -9.07 9.62 19.99
N PHE A 7 -9.26 10.95 19.99
CA PHE A 7 -9.17 11.79 18.80
C PHE A 7 -7.80 12.47 18.78
N VAL A 8 -7.14 12.49 17.62
CA VAL A 8 -5.93 13.29 17.40
C VAL A 8 -6.16 14.21 16.20
N PHE A 9 -6.18 15.52 16.47
CA PHE A 9 -6.09 16.56 15.46
C PHE A 9 -4.61 16.88 15.17
N GLY A 10 -4.29 17.17 13.91
CA GLY A 10 -3.04 17.81 13.52
C GLY A 10 -3.35 19.20 12.95
N PRO A 11 -2.50 20.22 13.15
CA PRO A 11 -2.87 21.57 12.73
C PRO A 11 -2.55 21.85 11.27
N GLN A 12 -3.56 22.34 10.53
CA GLN A 12 -3.37 23.37 9.52
C GLN A 12 -3.62 24.74 10.17
N ALA A 13 -2.63 25.28 10.88
CA ALA A 13 -2.61 26.70 11.20
C ALA A 13 -1.50 27.33 10.35
N LEU A 14 -1.89 28.09 9.32
CA LEU A 14 -0.96 28.72 8.38
C LEU A 14 -0.21 29.93 9.00
N SER A 15 -0.58 30.37 10.20
CA SER A 15 0.06 31.46 10.95
C SER A 15 -0.41 31.51 12.41
N PHE A 16 0.43 32.02 13.33
CA PHE A 16 0.07 32.36 14.71
C PHE A 16 0.23 33.86 14.92
N ASN A 17 -0.85 34.51 15.32
CA ASN A 17 -0.94 35.97 15.44
C ASN A 17 -1.35 36.38 16.87
N ALA A 18 -1.48 37.69 17.13
CA ALA A 18 -1.79 38.21 18.46
C ALA A 18 -3.13 37.67 18.99
N THR A 19 -4.14 37.53 18.13
CA THR A 19 -5.44 36.94 18.48
C THR A 19 -5.34 35.46 18.84
N SER A 20 -4.52 34.69 18.12
CA SER A 20 -4.23 33.29 18.46
C SER A 20 -3.53 33.17 19.81
N PHE A 21 -2.61 34.10 20.11
CA PHE A 21 -1.92 34.15 21.39
C PHE A 21 -2.85 34.51 22.54
N GLU A 22 -3.66 35.56 22.41
CA GLU A 22 -4.64 35.96 23.43
C GLU A 22 -5.60 34.82 23.76
N SER A 23 -6.06 34.09 22.74
CA SER A 23 -6.90 32.91 22.93
C SER A 23 -6.18 31.80 23.71
N LEU A 24 -4.93 31.47 23.32
CA LEU A 24 -4.14 30.46 24.02
C LEU A 24 -3.85 30.87 25.47
N HIS A 25 -3.40 32.11 25.68
CA HIS A 25 -3.10 32.65 27.00
C HIS A 25 -4.33 32.64 27.90
N GLY A 26 -5.49 33.10 27.39
CA GLY A 26 -6.76 33.06 28.11
C GLY A 26 -7.11 31.65 28.57
N LYS A 27 -6.97 30.65 27.70
CA LYS A 27 -7.27 29.25 28.03
C LYS A 27 -6.29 28.63 29.03
N LEU A 28 -5.00 28.95 28.91
CA LEU A 28 -3.97 28.44 29.82
C LEU A 28 -4.15 28.96 31.26
N HIS A 29 -4.66 30.18 31.42
CA HIS A 29 -4.84 30.83 32.72
C HIS A 29 -6.27 30.79 33.24
N SER A 30 -7.24 30.29 32.45
CA SER A 30 -8.64 30.18 32.89
C SER A 30 -8.90 29.02 33.83
N ASP A 31 -8.02 28.00 33.88
CA ASP A 31 -8.21 26.80 34.70
C ASP A 31 -6.90 26.32 35.39
N PRO A 32 -6.90 26.07 36.71
CA PRO A 32 -5.78 25.47 37.44
C PRO A 32 -5.27 24.14 36.85
N PHE A 33 -6.12 23.38 36.17
CA PHE A 33 -5.79 22.10 35.53
C PHE A 33 -4.91 22.26 34.28
N HIS A 34 -4.75 23.48 33.75
CA HIS A 34 -3.83 23.80 32.65
C HIS A 34 -2.43 24.21 33.11
N SER A 35 -2.17 24.22 34.43
CA SER A 35 -0.86 24.55 35.02
C SER A 35 0.29 23.71 34.47
N TRP A 36 0.06 22.41 34.19
CA TRP A 36 1.09 21.54 33.60
C TRP A 36 1.58 22.04 32.23
N ALA A 37 0.71 22.66 31.43
CA ALA A 37 1.07 23.17 30.12
C ALA A 37 1.89 24.46 30.23
N LEU A 38 1.56 25.32 31.20
CA LEU A 38 2.35 26.50 31.55
C LEU A 38 3.72 26.13 32.12
N ASP A 39 3.79 25.12 32.99
CA ASP A 39 5.05 24.61 33.55
C ASP A 39 5.95 24.03 32.46
N ALA A 40 5.36 23.22 31.57
CA ALA A 40 6.06 22.64 30.43
C ALA A 40 6.60 23.68 29.46
N LEU A 41 5.80 24.73 29.15
CA LEU A 41 6.24 25.83 28.29
C LEU A 41 7.30 26.72 28.98
N SER A 42 7.21 26.89 30.29
CA SER A 42 8.14 27.71 31.07
C SER A 42 9.53 27.09 31.19
N ALA A 43 9.63 25.76 31.11
CA ALA A 43 10.89 25.01 31.16
C ALA A 43 11.61 24.87 29.80
N LEU A 44 11.00 25.34 28.70
CA LEU A 44 11.56 25.22 27.35
C LEU A 44 12.89 25.99 27.17
N PRO A 45 13.09 27.21 27.70
CA PRO A 45 14.36 27.91 27.59
C PRO A 45 15.50 27.15 28.26
N GLU A 46 15.32 26.63 29.47
CA GLU A 46 16.34 25.82 30.15
C GLU A 46 16.61 24.52 29.40
N THR A 47 15.56 23.86 28.91
CA THR A 47 15.67 22.63 28.12
C THR A 47 16.47 22.87 26.84
N LEU A 48 16.21 23.96 26.12
CA LEU A 48 16.97 24.31 24.92
C LEU A 48 18.40 24.72 25.24
N ALA A 49 18.65 25.41 26.35
CA ALA A 49 20.00 25.75 26.77
C ALA A 49 20.82 24.49 27.09
N LEU A 50 20.21 23.46 27.69
CA LEU A 50 20.84 22.16 27.94
C LEU A 50 21.14 21.42 26.63
N VAL A 51 20.18 21.35 25.71
CA VAL A 51 20.36 20.70 24.40
C VAL A 51 21.40 21.43 23.54
N SER A 52 21.51 22.76 23.69
CA SER A 52 22.49 23.59 22.97
C SER A 52 23.93 23.35 23.42
N LYS A 53 24.17 22.69 24.57
CA LYS A 53 25.52 22.25 24.99
C LYS A 53 26.03 21.10 24.10
N GLU A 54 25.13 20.17 23.77
CA GLU A 54 25.42 19.02 22.91
C GLU A 54 25.28 19.35 21.41
N ALA A 55 24.55 20.42 21.08
CA ALA A 55 24.36 20.91 19.71
C ALA A 55 24.60 22.44 19.62
N PRO A 56 25.87 22.89 19.56
CA PRO A 56 26.24 24.33 19.61
C PRO A 56 25.62 25.19 18.50
N LYS A 57 25.26 24.60 17.35
CA LYS A 57 24.58 25.29 16.24
C LYS A 57 23.21 25.86 16.65
N LEU A 58 22.57 25.31 17.68
CA LEU A 58 21.28 25.81 18.17
C LEU A 58 21.40 27.20 18.80
N GLN A 59 22.56 27.54 19.36
CA GLN A 59 22.85 28.89 19.88
C GLN A 59 22.90 29.95 18.77
N GLN A 60 23.11 29.53 17.52
CA GLN A 60 23.16 30.42 16.35
C GLN A 60 21.76 30.69 15.79
N THR A 61 20.73 29.99 16.25
CA THR A 61 19.34 30.25 15.87
C THR A 61 18.74 31.35 16.75
N ASN A 62 17.87 32.19 16.20
CA ASN A 62 17.08 33.16 16.99
C ASN A 62 16.06 32.49 17.94
N GLY A 63 16.00 31.16 18.00
CA GLY A 63 15.02 30.39 18.76
C GLY A 63 15.10 30.61 20.27
N LEU A 64 16.30 30.74 20.85
CA LEU A 64 16.47 31.01 22.29
C LEU A 64 15.88 32.36 22.71
N LYS A 65 16.14 33.41 21.92
CA LYS A 65 15.56 34.74 22.17
C LYS A 65 14.04 34.73 22.01
N ALA A 66 13.53 34.05 20.99
CA ALA A 66 12.10 33.93 20.74
C ALA A 66 11.39 33.09 21.82
N LEU A 67 12.04 32.07 22.38
CA LEU A 67 11.52 31.28 23.50
C LEU A 67 11.45 32.07 24.80
N GLU A 68 12.47 32.88 25.08
CA GLU A 68 12.48 33.74 26.26
C GLU A 68 11.39 34.81 26.18
N ALA A 69 11.24 35.43 24.99
CA ALA A 69 10.17 36.37 24.71
C ALA A 69 8.78 35.71 24.80
N LEU A 70 8.63 34.49 24.29
CA LEU A 70 7.40 33.70 24.39
C LEU A 70 7.06 33.33 25.84
N ARG A 71 8.05 32.89 26.63
CA ARG A 71 7.86 32.58 28.05
C ARG A 71 7.37 33.81 28.82
N LYS A 72 8.04 34.94 28.63
CA LYS A 72 7.63 36.21 29.24
C LYS A 72 6.23 36.62 28.80
N ALA A 73 5.89 36.47 27.52
CA ALA A 73 4.56 36.73 27.01
C ALA A 73 3.51 35.82 27.66
N LEU A 74 3.79 34.53 27.81
CA LEU A 74 2.88 33.55 28.43
C LEU A 74 2.65 33.78 29.92
N GLN A 75 3.61 34.38 30.62
CA GLN A 75 3.50 34.73 32.04
C GLN A 75 2.78 36.06 32.27
N THR A 76 2.98 37.02 31.37
CA THR A 76 2.50 38.40 31.55
C THR A 76 1.25 38.73 30.73
N GLY A 77 0.89 37.88 29.77
CA GLY A 77 -0.16 38.14 28.78
C GLY A 77 0.20 39.13 27.68
N VAL A 78 1.40 39.72 27.72
CA VAL A 78 1.81 40.79 26.80
C VAL A 78 2.70 40.24 25.69
N VAL A 79 2.23 40.30 24.45
CA VAL A 79 3.00 39.90 23.25
C VAL A 79 3.85 41.06 22.78
N GLN A 80 5.16 40.84 22.68
CA GLN A 80 6.06 41.84 22.09
C GLN A 80 5.93 41.81 20.55
N PRO A 81 5.97 42.97 19.84
CA PRO A 81 5.75 43.03 18.40
C PRO A 81 6.76 42.22 17.56
N ASP A 82 7.97 42.00 18.09
CA ASP A 82 9.05 41.23 17.47
C ASP A 82 8.92 39.72 17.66
N LEU A 83 7.98 39.27 18.51
CA LEU A 83 7.67 37.85 18.70
C LEU A 83 6.86 37.27 17.53
N ILE A 84 6.14 38.12 16.79
CA ILE A 84 5.25 37.70 15.69
C ILE A 84 5.81 38.22 14.35
N PRO A 85 5.93 37.37 13.31
CA PRO A 85 5.51 35.97 13.26
C PRO A 85 6.42 35.06 14.08
N LEU A 86 5.82 34.13 14.83
CA LEU A 86 6.56 33.13 15.58
C LEU A 86 7.36 32.24 14.61
N PRO A 87 8.65 31.99 14.87
CA PRO A 87 9.42 31.04 14.09
C PRO A 87 8.71 29.68 14.03
N ASN A 88 8.73 29.01 12.86
CA ASN A 88 8.06 27.71 12.67
C ASN A 88 8.44 26.67 13.74
N ILE A 89 9.66 26.76 14.29
CA ILE A 89 10.14 25.90 15.38
C ILE A 89 9.34 26.04 16.68
N LEU A 90 8.69 27.19 16.92
CA LEU A 90 7.86 27.47 18.09
C LEU A 90 6.37 27.36 17.80
N LEU A 91 5.99 27.51 16.52
CA LEU A 91 4.61 27.44 16.07
C LEU A 91 3.98 26.06 16.31
N SER A 92 4.64 24.98 15.87
CA SER A 92 4.05 23.63 15.97
C SER A 92 3.83 23.18 17.42
N PRO A 93 4.76 23.37 18.37
CA PRO A 93 4.53 23.04 19.78
C PRO A 93 3.38 23.82 20.42
N LEU A 94 3.28 25.13 20.16
CA LEU A 94 2.22 25.97 20.73
C LEU A 94 0.82 25.57 20.25
N VAL A 95 0.70 25.16 18.98
CA VAL A 95 -0.59 24.70 18.46
C VAL A 95 -1.01 23.36 19.07
N VAL A 96 -0.06 22.46 19.30
CA VAL A 96 -0.34 21.19 20.00
C VAL A 96 -0.81 21.48 21.43
N VAL A 97 -0.14 22.38 22.15
CA VAL A 97 -0.57 22.77 23.51
C VAL A 97 -1.97 23.39 23.49
N SER A 98 -2.27 24.29 22.54
CA SER A 98 -3.61 24.86 22.40
C SER A 98 -4.69 23.80 22.20
N GLN A 99 -4.42 22.80 21.35
CA GLN A 99 -5.38 21.73 21.06
C GLN A 99 -5.59 20.79 22.25
N LEU A 100 -4.54 20.52 23.02
CA LEU A 100 -4.65 19.73 24.24
C LEU A 100 -5.49 20.45 25.31
N VAL A 101 -5.29 21.76 25.44
CA VAL A 101 -6.10 22.61 26.33
C VAL A 101 -7.56 22.64 25.89
N ASP A 102 -7.83 22.79 24.58
CA ASP A 102 -9.19 22.76 24.04
C ASP A 102 -9.88 21.40 24.25
N TYR A 103 -9.13 20.31 24.15
CA TYR A 103 -9.64 18.97 24.39
C TYR A 103 -9.95 18.72 25.87
N VAL A 104 -9.11 19.18 26.79
CA VAL A 104 -9.36 19.08 28.23
C VAL A 104 -10.62 19.88 28.59
N ALA A 105 -10.74 21.12 28.12
CA ALA A 105 -11.95 21.93 28.33
C ALA A 105 -13.22 21.27 27.74
N PHE A 106 -13.10 20.58 26.59
CA PHE A 106 -14.21 19.82 26.02
C PHE A 106 -14.61 18.61 26.89
N LEU A 107 -13.64 17.88 27.43
CA LEU A 107 -13.90 16.75 28.34
C LEU A 107 -14.60 17.22 29.62
N GLU A 108 -14.18 18.35 30.19
CA GLU A 108 -14.79 18.96 31.37
C GLU A 108 -16.25 19.38 31.10
N ALA A 109 -16.52 19.99 29.95
CA ALA A 109 -17.87 20.38 29.55
C ALA A 109 -18.78 19.17 29.26
N SER A 110 -18.21 18.05 28.83
CA SER A 110 -18.95 16.85 28.42
C SER A 110 -19.16 15.84 29.55
N GLU A 111 -18.29 15.83 30.57
CA GLU A 111 -18.32 14.90 31.70
C GLU A 111 -18.05 15.61 33.05
N PRO A 112 -19.03 16.35 33.61
CA PRO A 112 -18.84 17.24 34.77
C PRO A 112 -18.53 16.55 36.11
N ASN A 113 -18.48 15.21 36.15
CA ASN A 113 -18.20 14.41 37.36
C ASN A 113 -16.74 13.97 37.48
N LEU A 114 -15.85 14.40 36.58
CA LEU A 114 -14.40 14.22 36.70
C LEU A 114 -13.86 15.07 37.86
N THR A 115 -14.06 14.61 39.09
CA THR A 115 -13.47 15.22 40.30
C THR A 115 -12.06 14.68 40.54
N GLU A 116 -11.28 15.41 41.34
CA GLU A 116 -9.82 15.34 41.56
C GLU A 116 -9.16 13.95 41.71
N THR A 117 -9.91 12.87 41.92
CA THR A 117 -9.42 11.49 41.94
C THR A 117 -9.07 10.95 40.54
N SER A 118 -9.43 11.68 39.47
CA SER A 118 -8.96 11.45 38.09
C SER A 118 -7.70 12.24 37.73
N LYS A 119 -6.96 12.75 38.74
CA LYS A 119 -5.56 13.11 38.55
C LYS A 119 -4.84 11.87 37.98
N LEU A 120 -4.38 11.94 36.73
CA LEU A 120 -3.35 11.03 36.23
C LEU A 120 -2.29 10.97 37.32
N PRO A 121 -2.05 9.81 37.96
CA PRO A 121 -1.13 9.74 39.09
C PRO A 121 0.17 10.37 38.63
N ILE A 122 0.60 11.42 39.30
CA ILE A 122 1.91 12.01 39.10
C ILE A 122 2.83 11.10 39.91
N PRO A 123 3.62 10.20 39.28
CA PRO A 123 4.72 9.59 40.00
C PRO A 123 5.70 10.72 40.25
N SER A 124 6.18 10.84 41.49
CA SER A 124 7.19 11.78 41.96
C SER A 124 8.59 11.53 41.35
N ASN A 125 8.66 11.04 40.12
CA ASN A 125 9.91 10.78 39.42
C ASN A 125 9.90 11.54 38.09
N THR A 126 10.64 12.64 38.09
CA THR A 126 10.61 13.78 37.17
C THR A 126 11.10 13.47 35.75
N ASP A 127 11.47 12.22 35.45
CA ASP A 127 12.18 11.90 34.21
C ASP A 127 11.28 11.35 33.09
N ALA A 128 10.22 10.61 33.40
CA ALA A 128 9.46 9.90 32.37
C ALA A 128 8.49 10.78 31.55
N LYS A 129 7.92 11.82 32.16
CA LYS A 129 6.99 12.75 31.46
C LYS A 129 7.73 13.82 30.64
N THR A 130 8.92 14.21 31.09
CA THR A 130 9.83 15.09 30.33
C THR A 130 10.26 14.43 29.02
N LEU A 131 10.42 13.10 29.00
CA LEU A 131 10.81 12.31 27.83
C LEU A 131 9.79 12.28 26.69
N GLY A 132 8.48 12.29 26.98
CA GLY A 132 7.42 12.29 25.95
C GLY A 132 7.26 13.64 25.22
N LEU A 133 7.47 14.75 25.93
CA LEU A 133 7.46 16.09 25.35
C LEU A 133 8.82 16.43 24.70
N CYS A 134 9.92 15.97 25.30
CA CYS A 134 11.27 16.12 24.74
C CYS A 134 11.47 15.29 23.48
N THR A 135 10.80 14.16 23.26
CA THR A 135 10.97 13.36 22.02
C THR A 135 10.39 14.05 20.78
N GLY A 136 9.29 14.80 20.91
CA GLY A 136 8.77 15.65 19.84
C GLY A 136 9.69 16.84 19.53
N LEU A 137 10.23 17.47 20.58
CA LEU A 137 11.15 18.61 20.49
C LEU A 137 12.55 18.20 19.98
N LEU A 138 13.10 17.08 20.47
CA LEU A 138 14.36 16.48 20.04
C LEU A 138 14.27 15.94 18.61
N SER A 139 13.10 15.51 18.15
CA SER A 139 12.90 15.14 16.73
C SER A 139 12.98 16.36 15.81
N ALA A 140 12.48 17.52 16.25
CA ALA A 140 12.63 18.79 15.52
C ALA A 140 14.08 19.32 15.59
N PHE A 141 14.75 19.19 16.74
CA PHE A 141 16.18 19.54 16.89
C PHE A 141 17.11 18.61 16.11
N ALA A 142 16.81 17.31 16.04
CA ALA A 142 17.55 16.32 15.26
C ALA A 142 17.51 16.63 13.75
N VAL A 143 16.36 17.07 13.25
CA VAL A 143 16.20 17.51 11.84
C VAL A 143 16.95 18.82 11.58
N ALA A 144 16.99 19.74 12.55
CA ALA A 144 17.66 21.03 12.42
C ALA A 144 19.19 20.99 12.63
N SER A 145 19.72 19.95 13.28
CA SER A 145 21.13 19.86 13.70
C SER A 145 21.98 18.88 12.89
N ALA A 146 21.40 18.17 11.91
CA ALA A 146 22.12 17.16 11.13
C ALA A 146 23.30 17.75 10.34
N GLY A 147 24.51 17.22 10.59
CA GLY A 147 25.76 17.70 9.99
C GLY A 147 26.19 16.96 8.72
N SER A 148 25.57 15.82 8.40
CA SER A 148 25.90 15.00 7.23
C SER A 148 24.73 14.16 6.72
N VAL A 149 24.85 13.64 5.49
CA VAL A 149 23.84 12.79 4.83
C VAL A 149 23.68 11.41 5.53
N ALA A 150 24.70 10.93 6.24
CA ALA A 150 24.65 9.67 6.99
C ALA A 150 23.78 9.79 8.27
N ASP A 151 23.76 10.96 8.91
CA ASP A 151 22.89 11.22 10.07
C ASP A 151 21.42 11.31 9.64
N LEU A 152 21.16 11.93 8.48
CA LEU A 152 19.85 11.90 7.79
C LEU A 152 19.36 10.47 7.46
N GLN A 153 20.28 9.55 7.16
CA GLN A 153 19.95 8.14 6.88
C GLN A 153 19.64 7.34 8.15
N LYS A 154 20.25 7.68 9.30
CA LYS A 154 19.87 7.11 10.61
C LYS A 154 18.46 7.53 11.03
N TYR A 155 18.00 8.72 10.62
CA TYR A 155 16.60 9.16 10.70
C TYR A 155 15.66 8.54 9.63
N GLY A 156 16.14 7.51 8.92
CA GLY A 156 15.38 6.64 8.01
C GLY A 156 14.14 5.95 8.63
N ALA A 157 13.89 6.10 9.93
CA ALA A 157 12.65 5.69 10.61
C ALA A 157 11.37 6.39 10.08
N ALA A 158 11.50 7.50 9.35
CA ALA A 158 10.37 8.06 8.59
C ALA A 158 9.94 7.16 7.42
N SER A 159 10.83 6.33 6.86
CA SER A 159 10.49 5.41 5.76
C SER A 159 9.68 4.20 6.21
N VAL A 160 9.90 3.71 7.43
CA VAL A 160 9.12 2.62 8.05
C VAL A 160 7.69 3.07 8.39
N ARG A 161 7.51 4.35 8.74
CA ARG A 161 6.18 4.94 9.06
C ARG A 161 5.22 5.01 7.87
N TYR A 162 5.72 4.97 6.63
CA TYR A 162 4.90 5.03 5.42
C TYR A 162 4.85 3.71 4.61
N ARG A 163 5.33 2.61 5.19
CA ARG A 163 5.31 1.29 4.57
C ARG A 163 4.16 0.44 5.10
N ILE A 164 3.62 -0.41 4.24
CA ILE A 164 2.54 -1.33 4.58
C ILE A 164 3.11 -2.74 4.64
N ALA A 165 2.91 -3.42 5.76
CA ALA A 165 3.24 -4.84 5.91
C ALA A 165 2.07 -5.69 5.43
N VAL A 166 2.40 -6.78 4.74
CA VAL A 166 1.48 -7.89 4.50
C VAL A 166 1.68 -8.88 5.64
N ILE A 167 0.69 -8.99 6.52
CA ILE A 167 0.74 -9.82 7.73
C ILE A 167 -0.08 -11.11 7.62
N GLY A 168 -0.77 -11.29 6.50
CA GLY A 168 -1.50 -12.51 6.16
C GLY A 168 -1.79 -12.52 4.67
N MET A 169 -1.86 -13.71 4.09
CA MET A 169 -2.27 -13.89 2.70
C MET A 169 -2.98 -15.24 2.52
N SER A 170 -3.92 -15.30 1.58
CA SER A 170 -4.49 -16.54 1.09
C SER A 170 -4.73 -16.43 -0.40
N CYS A 171 -4.64 -17.55 -1.10
CA CYS A 171 -4.89 -17.62 -2.52
C CYS A 171 -5.38 -19.02 -2.88
N GLN A 172 -6.40 -19.07 -3.72
CA GLN A 172 -6.87 -20.27 -4.39
C GLN A 172 -6.84 -20.00 -5.89
N VAL A 173 -6.16 -20.85 -6.63
CA VAL A 173 -5.95 -20.72 -8.07
C VAL A 173 -6.21 -22.08 -8.72
N PRO A 174 -6.20 -22.19 -10.05
CA PRO A 174 -6.41 -23.46 -10.72
C PRO A 174 -5.40 -24.51 -10.26
N ASN A 175 -5.91 -25.69 -9.90
CA ASN A 175 -5.17 -26.83 -9.34
C ASN A 175 -4.43 -26.59 -8.01
N ALA A 176 -4.64 -25.46 -7.32
CA ALA A 176 -4.07 -25.19 -5.99
C ALA A 176 -5.09 -24.57 -5.04
N GLU A 177 -5.33 -25.26 -3.92
CA GLU A 177 -6.29 -24.86 -2.89
C GLU A 177 -5.65 -24.01 -1.78
N ASP A 178 -4.33 -23.99 -1.70
CA ASP A 178 -3.55 -23.28 -0.69
C ASP A 178 -2.24 -22.70 -1.24
N LEU A 179 -1.48 -22.02 -0.37
CA LEU A 179 -0.24 -21.34 -0.75
C LEU A 179 0.90 -22.30 -1.08
N GLU A 180 0.96 -23.47 -0.46
CA GLU A 180 2.04 -24.44 -0.69
C GLU A 180 1.81 -25.18 -2.02
N SER A 181 0.59 -25.65 -2.28
CA SER A 181 0.22 -26.22 -3.59
C SER A 181 0.37 -25.20 -4.72
N PHE A 182 0.06 -23.91 -4.46
CA PHE A 182 0.33 -22.87 -5.45
C PHE A 182 1.84 -22.70 -5.69
N TRP A 183 2.65 -22.75 -4.64
CA TRP A 183 4.10 -22.70 -4.76
C TRP A 183 4.67 -23.88 -5.54
N ASP A 184 4.16 -25.09 -5.33
CA ASP A 184 4.57 -26.29 -6.08
C ASP A 184 4.26 -26.17 -7.57
N ILE A 185 3.09 -25.62 -7.93
CA ILE A 185 2.74 -25.30 -9.32
C ILE A 185 3.72 -24.29 -9.92
N LEU A 186 4.13 -23.28 -9.15
CA LEU A 186 5.08 -22.29 -9.65
C LEU A 186 6.46 -22.94 -9.88
N LEU A 187 6.92 -23.78 -8.95
CA LEU A 187 8.22 -24.44 -9.03
C LEU A 187 8.31 -25.46 -10.17
N SER A 188 7.22 -26.13 -10.52
CA SER A 188 7.22 -27.07 -11.66
C SER A 188 7.55 -26.38 -12.98
N GLY A 189 7.25 -25.07 -13.09
CA GLY A 189 7.37 -24.33 -14.35
C GLY A 189 6.38 -24.80 -15.41
N GLU A 190 5.36 -25.58 -15.03
CA GLU A 190 4.37 -26.15 -15.94
C GLU A 190 3.09 -25.30 -16.01
N SER A 191 2.49 -25.32 -17.20
CA SER A 191 1.21 -24.68 -17.45
C SER A 191 0.06 -25.54 -16.88
N GLN A 192 -0.84 -24.91 -16.14
CA GLN A 192 -2.07 -25.54 -15.62
C GLN A 192 -3.26 -25.39 -16.57
N HIS A 193 -3.12 -24.66 -17.67
CA HIS A 193 -4.18 -24.44 -18.65
C HIS A 193 -4.76 -25.76 -19.19
N SER A 194 -6.09 -25.82 -19.31
CA SER A 194 -6.80 -27.00 -19.80
C SER A 194 -7.91 -26.61 -20.79
N GLU A 195 -8.44 -27.57 -21.53
CA GLU A 195 -9.65 -27.34 -22.34
C GLU A 195 -10.85 -27.05 -21.43
N VAL A 196 -11.79 -26.24 -21.89
CA VAL A 196 -13.04 -26.00 -21.15
C VAL A 196 -13.77 -27.33 -20.99
N LEU A 197 -13.94 -27.76 -19.75
CA LEU A 197 -14.65 -28.99 -19.43
C LEU A 197 -16.13 -28.86 -19.83
N PRO A 198 -16.70 -29.83 -20.57
CA PRO A 198 -18.11 -29.81 -21.00
C PRO A 198 -19.10 -29.65 -19.84
N GLU A 199 -18.72 -30.10 -18.64
CA GLU A 199 -19.52 -30.02 -17.42
C GLU A 199 -19.64 -28.59 -16.87
N ARG A 200 -18.74 -27.66 -17.27
CA ARG A 200 -18.79 -26.26 -16.82
C ARG A 200 -19.89 -25.49 -17.53
N PHE A 201 -19.87 -25.50 -18.86
CA PHE A 201 -20.92 -24.91 -19.69
C PHE A 201 -20.77 -25.33 -21.15
N SER A 202 -21.89 -25.40 -21.86
CA SER A 202 -21.89 -25.58 -23.31
C SER A 202 -21.39 -24.30 -24.00
N MET A 203 -20.46 -24.46 -24.93
CA MET A 203 -19.92 -23.36 -25.74
C MET A 203 -20.85 -22.95 -26.89
N ASN A 204 -22.05 -23.53 -26.99
CA ASN A 204 -23.06 -23.14 -27.95
C ASN A 204 -23.78 -21.86 -27.47
N SER A 205 -23.75 -20.79 -28.27
CA SER A 205 -24.46 -19.54 -27.99
C SER A 205 -25.43 -19.19 -29.10
N VAL A 206 -26.60 -18.67 -28.72
CA VAL A 206 -27.59 -18.11 -29.66
C VAL A 206 -27.16 -16.78 -30.26
N PHE A 207 -26.14 -16.13 -29.69
CA PHE A 207 -25.72 -14.77 -30.08
C PHE A 207 -24.49 -14.74 -31.01
N ARG A 208 -23.79 -15.86 -31.21
CA ARG A 208 -22.61 -15.95 -32.10
C ARG A 208 -22.48 -17.33 -32.72
N ASP A 209 -22.16 -17.40 -34.01
CA ASP A 209 -21.73 -18.63 -34.66
C ASP A 209 -20.38 -19.06 -34.07
N VAL A 210 -20.40 -20.15 -33.31
CA VAL A 210 -19.21 -20.79 -32.76
C VAL A 210 -18.79 -21.89 -33.72
N ASP A 211 -17.55 -21.81 -34.23
CA ASP A 211 -16.98 -22.90 -35.02
C ASP A 211 -16.97 -24.18 -34.16
N PRO A 212 -17.73 -25.22 -34.54
CA PRO A 212 -17.83 -26.46 -33.76
C PRO A 212 -16.51 -27.23 -33.71
N LYS A 213 -15.53 -26.90 -34.56
CA LYS A 213 -14.18 -27.48 -34.54
C LYS A 213 -13.20 -26.71 -33.64
N ARG A 214 -13.57 -25.51 -33.18
CA ARG A 214 -12.71 -24.70 -32.33
C ARG A 214 -12.64 -25.30 -30.93
N LYS A 215 -11.41 -25.59 -30.49
CA LYS A 215 -11.13 -25.90 -29.08
C LYS A 215 -11.18 -24.63 -28.25
N TRP A 216 -11.73 -24.75 -27.05
CA TRP A 216 -11.85 -23.67 -26.08
C TRP A 216 -11.04 -24.03 -24.84
N TYR A 217 -10.38 -23.04 -24.25
CA TYR A 217 -9.43 -23.24 -23.16
C TYR A 217 -9.75 -22.34 -21.96
N GLY A 218 -9.64 -22.89 -20.77
CA GLY A 218 -9.86 -22.15 -19.54
C GLY A 218 -9.06 -22.75 -18.41
N ASN A 219 -8.91 -21.98 -17.35
CA ASN A 219 -8.28 -22.48 -16.15
C ASN A 219 -9.17 -22.22 -14.94
N TRP A 220 -9.51 -23.28 -14.24
CA TRP A 220 -10.62 -23.27 -13.29
C TRP A 220 -10.11 -23.64 -11.92
N ILE A 221 -10.64 -23.02 -10.87
CA ILE A 221 -10.43 -23.55 -9.53
C ILE A 221 -11.07 -24.95 -9.53
N LEU A 222 -10.34 -25.97 -9.05
CA LEU A 222 -10.89 -27.29 -8.81
C LEU A 222 -11.91 -27.17 -7.69
N THR A 223 -13.14 -26.84 -8.05
CA THR A 223 -14.25 -27.06 -7.17
C THR A 223 -14.53 -28.55 -7.19
N THR A 224 -14.20 -29.28 -6.11
CA THR A 224 -15.05 -30.41 -5.69
C THR A 224 -16.42 -29.84 -5.32
N MET A 225 -17.18 -29.38 -6.31
CA MET A 225 -18.58 -29.05 -6.13
C MET A 225 -19.33 -30.35 -6.42
N PRO A 226 -19.78 -31.09 -5.38
CA PRO A 226 -20.68 -32.21 -5.62
C PRO A 226 -21.87 -31.65 -6.39
N SER A 227 -22.12 -32.19 -7.59
CA SER A 227 -23.26 -31.96 -8.46
C SER A 227 -24.36 -31.11 -7.81
N ILE A 228 -24.24 -29.78 -7.90
CA ILE A 228 -25.20 -28.88 -7.30
C ILE A 228 -26.44 -28.90 -8.19
N PRO A 229 -27.62 -29.32 -7.70
CA PRO A 229 -28.82 -29.39 -8.51
C PRO A 229 -29.15 -28.01 -9.10
N ASN A 230 -29.62 -28.01 -10.35
CA ASN A 230 -29.97 -26.82 -11.15
C ASN A 230 -30.85 -25.77 -10.44
N SER A 231 -31.52 -26.12 -9.34
CA SER A 231 -32.35 -25.24 -8.51
C SER A 231 -31.57 -24.28 -7.59
N SER A 232 -30.24 -24.35 -7.53
CA SER A 232 -29.42 -23.58 -6.57
C SER A 232 -28.37 -22.66 -7.19
N ARG A 233 -28.69 -22.03 -8.33
CA ARG A 233 -27.96 -20.87 -8.90
C ARG A 233 -27.84 -19.65 -7.96
N ARG A 234 -28.39 -19.69 -6.74
CA ARG A 234 -28.19 -18.69 -5.67
C ARG A 234 -26.91 -18.90 -4.84
N ALA A 235 -26.12 -19.94 -5.12
CA ALA A 235 -24.91 -20.26 -4.34
C ALA A 235 -23.76 -19.21 -4.37
N PRO A 236 -23.53 -18.41 -5.44
CA PRO A 236 -22.47 -17.40 -5.41
C PRO A 236 -22.71 -16.31 -4.37
N GLU A 237 -23.99 -15.99 -4.08
CA GLU A 237 -24.35 -15.03 -3.04
C GLU A 237 -23.96 -15.53 -1.66
N ARG A 238 -23.99 -16.83 -1.38
CA ARG A 238 -23.68 -17.35 -0.03
C ARG A 238 -22.19 -17.25 0.31
N TRP A 239 -21.29 -17.50 -0.64
CA TRP A 239 -19.85 -17.34 -0.42
C TRP A 239 -19.44 -15.86 -0.28
N VAL A 240 -19.99 -15.00 -1.14
CA VAL A 240 -19.84 -13.54 -1.01
C VAL A 240 -20.47 -13.06 0.31
N GLN A 241 -21.61 -13.61 0.72
CA GLN A 241 -22.25 -13.34 2.01
C GLN A 241 -21.49 -13.92 3.21
N GLN A 242 -20.66 -14.95 3.05
CA GLN A 242 -19.87 -15.54 4.14
C GLN A 242 -18.54 -14.77 4.34
N ILE A 243 -17.94 -14.28 3.26
CA ILE A 243 -16.89 -13.25 3.30
C ILE A 243 -17.46 -11.96 3.89
N LEU A 244 -18.61 -11.49 3.39
CA LEU A 244 -19.31 -10.35 3.97
C LEU A 244 -19.66 -10.62 5.43
N SER A 245 -20.16 -11.79 5.83
CA SER A 245 -20.52 -12.13 7.22
C SER A 245 -19.31 -12.12 8.18
N THR A 246 -18.15 -12.57 7.68
CA THR A 246 -16.87 -12.51 8.42
C THR A 246 -16.35 -11.06 8.51
N VAL A 247 -16.57 -10.27 7.46
CA VAL A 247 -16.34 -8.81 7.44
C VAL A 247 -17.39 -8.04 8.26
N LEU A 248 -18.62 -8.55 8.42
CA LEU A 248 -19.77 -7.87 9.02
C LEU A 248 -19.86 -8.02 10.55
N HIS A 249 -18.92 -8.74 11.19
CA HIS A 249 -18.60 -8.51 12.60
C HIS A 249 -17.71 -7.27 12.80
N CYS A 250 -17.23 -6.61 11.74
CA CYS A 250 -16.66 -5.28 11.80
C CYS A 250 -17.75 -4.22 11.54
N SER A 251 -18.69 -4.06 12.48
CA SER A 251 -19.82 -3.12 12.42
C SER A 251 -19.43 -1.62 12.40
N SER A 252 -18.16 -1.29 12.17
CA SER A 252 -17.59 0.06 12.25
C SER A 252 -16.46 0.36 11.24
N ARG A 253 -16.33 -0.39 10.13
CA ARG A 253 -15.20 -0.23 9.17
C ARG A 253 -15.66 -0.11 7.71
N ILE A 254 -14.82 0.52 6.88
CA ILE A 254 -15.03 0.73 5.44
C ILE A 254 -15.16 -0.62 4.72
N SER A 255 -16.22 -0.78 3.90
CA SER A 255 -16.42 -1.90 2.99
C SER A 255 -16.66 -1.38 1.58
N LEU A 256 -15.84 -1.81 0.61
CA LEU A 256 -15.85 -1.32 -0.77
C LEU A 256 -15.66 -2.48 -1.74
N THR A 257 -16.48 -2.49 -2.80
CA THR A 257 -16.25 -3.29 -4.01
C THR A 257 -15.99 -2.32 -5.16
N LEU A 258 -15.04 -2.65 -6.04
CA LEU A 258 -14.68 -1.83 -7.19
C LEU A 258 -14.38 -2.70 -8.40
N ASP A 259 -14.52 -2.11 -9.58
CA ASP A 259 -14.17 -2.75 -10.84
C ASP A 259 -13.32 -1.80 -11.70
N THR A 260 -12.10 -2.25 -11.99
CA THR A 260 -11.14 -1.66 -12.92
C THR A 260 -10.57 -2.76 -13.82
N ALA A 261 -11.43 -3.73 -14.17
CA ALA A 261 -11.13 -4.92 -14.94
C ALA A 261 -9.94 -5.72 -14.36
N CYS A 262 -8.95 -6.02 -15.19
CA CYS A 262 -7.79 -6.85 -14.87
C CYS A 262 -6.92 -6.32 -13.71
N SER A 263 -7.08 -5.03 -13.35
CA SER A 263 -6.31 -4.37 -12.29
C SER A 263 -7.04 -4.29 -10.94
N SER A 264 -8.31 -4.72 -10.86
CA SER A 264 -9.20 -4.55 -9.70
C SER A 264 -8.55 -4.93 -8.36
N SER A 265 -7.96 -6.12 -8.24
CA SER A 265 -7.31 -6.52 -6.98
C SER A 265 -6.12 -5.63 -6.61
N THR A 266 -5.30 -5.19 -7.56
CA THR A 266 -4.20 -4.25 -7.26
C THR A 266 -4.69 -2.85 -6.90
N VAL A 267 -5.79 -2.39 -7.50
CA VAL A 267 -6.43 -1.11 -7.17
C VAL A 267 -7.06 -1.19 -5.76
N ALA A 268 -7.69 -2.30 -5.41
CA ALA A 268 -8.19 -2.54 -4.05
C ALA A 268 -7.06 -2.49 -3.01
N ILE A 269 -5.93 -3.13 -3.29
CA ILE A 269 -4.73 -3.07 -2.44
C ILE A 269 -4.17 -1.64 -2.37
N HIS A 270 -4.14 -0.90 -3.49
CA HIS A 270 -3.71 0.50 -3.52
C HIS A 270 -4.58 1.37 -2.60
N LEU A 271 -5.91 1.26 -2.70
CA LEU A 271 -6.84 2.02 -1.87
C LEU A 271 -6.72 1.63 -0.39
N ALA A 272 -6.58 0.33 -0.09
CA ALA A 272 -6.35 -0.15 1.27
C ALA A 272 -5.05 0.42 1.86
N CYS A 273 -3.94 0.40 1.09
CA CYS A 273 -2.69 1.03 1.50
C CYS A 273 -2.89 2.53 1.75
N ARG A 274 -3.63 3.22 0.87
CA ARG A 274 -3.87 4.66 0.97
C ARG A 274 -4.66 5.04 2.22
N ALA A 275 -5.72 4.29 2.52
CA ALA A 275 -6.57 4.47 3.70
C ALA A 275 -5.82 4.16 5.01
N ILE A 276 -4.96 3.13 5.01
CA ILE A 276 -4.10 2.85 6.16
C ILE A 276 -3.09 3.99 6.37
N LEU A 277 -2.45 4.46 5.30
CA LEU A 277 -1.44 5.52 5.37
C LEU A 277 -2.02 6.89 5.73
N SER A 278 -3.25 7.21 5.31
CA SER A 278 -3.96 8.42 5.73
C SER A 278 -4.45 8.37 7.18
N GLY A 279 -4.56 7.16 7.74
CA GLY A 279 -5.08 6.95 9.10
C GLY A 279 -6.59 6.80 9.17
N GLU A 280 -7.28 6.71 8.03
CA GLU A 280 -8.73 6.42 7.96
C GLU A 280 -9.06 5.03 8.53
N ILE A 281 -8.15 4.06 8.33
CA ILE A 281 -8.24 2.72 8.91
C ILE A 281 -6.87 2.29 9.45
N THR A 282 -6.87 1.33 10.38
CA THR A 282 -5.63 0.80 10.98
C THR A 282 -5.14 -0.48 10.31
N SER A 283 -6.04 -1.22 9.67
CA SER A 283 -5.79 -2.47 8.98
C SER A 283 -6.85 -2.69 7.90
N ALA A 284 -6.54 -3.55 6.92
CA ALA A 284 -7.45 -3.85 5.81
C ALA A 284 -7.26 -5.26 5.27
N LEU A 285 -8.36 -5.92 4.91
CA LEU A 285 -8.35 -7.04 3.97
C LEU A 285 -8.54 -6.49 2.56
N ALA A 286 -7.69 -6.89 1.62
CA ALA A 286 -7.76 -6.46 0.23
C ALA A 286 -7.38 -7.59 -0.72
N GLY A 287 -8.01 -7.65 -1.89
CA GLY A 287 -7.73 -8.68 -2.88
C GLY A 287 -8.79 -8.71 -3.97
N GLY A 288 -9.10 -9.89 -4.50
CA GLY A 288 -10.10 -10.04 -5.55
C GLY A 288 -10.47 -11.50 -5.78
N VAL A 289 -11.64 -11.70 -6.38
CA VAL A 289 -12.18 -13.00 -6.75
C VAL A 289 -12.73 -12.94 -8.17
N ASN A 290 -12.32 -13.89 -9.01
CA ASN A 290 -12.83 -14.09 -10.35
C ASN A 290 -13.38 -15.52 -10.48
N LEU A 291 -14.67 -15.62 -10.83
CA LEU A 291 -15.33 -16.87 -11.14
C LEU A 291 -16.11 -16.70 -12.44
N MET A 292 -15.95 -17.67 -13.32
CA MET A 292 -16.56 -17.73 -14.61
C MET A 292 -17.72 -18.73 -14.57
N THR A 293 -18.92 -18.19 -14.38
CA THR A 293 -20.14 -18.98 -14.18
C THR A 293 -20.99 -19.11 -15.44
N SER A 294 -20.64 -18.42 -16.53
CA SER A 294 -21.33 -18.49 -17.82
C SER A 294 -20.34 -18.41 -19.00
N PRO A 295 -20.68 -19.01 -20.16
CA PRO A 295 -19.85 -18.94 -21.37
C PRO A 295 -19.88 -17.56 -22.05
N GLU A 296 -20.88 -16.72 -21.76
CA GLU A 296 -21.13 -15.47 -22.50
C GLU A 296 -19.94 -14.51 -22.42
N TRP A 297 -19.40 -14.32 -21.21
CA TRP A 297 -18.26 -13.45 -21.00
C TRP A 297 -17.03 -13.93 -21.78
N TYR A 298 -16.76 -15.23 -21.70
CA TYR A 298 -15.66 -15.88 -22.42
C TYR A 298 -15.83 -15.76 -23.95
N LEU A 299 -17.04 -15.98 -24.47
CA LEU A 299 -17.35 -15.81 -25.89
C LEU A 299 -17.22 -14.34 -26.34
N ASN A 300 -17.56 -13.39 -25.48
CA ASN A 300 -17.39 -11.96 -25.74
C ASN A 300 -15.91 -11.62 -25.93
N LEU A 301 -15.05 -12.05 -25.01
CA LEU A 301 -13.60 -11.89 -25.10
C LEU A 301 -13.02 -12.57 -26.35
N ALA A 302 -13.56 -13.74 -26.72
CA ALA A 302 -13.15 -14.45 -27.92
C ALA A 302 -13.41 -13.64 -29.20
N GLY A 303 -14.61 -13.05 -29.34
CA GLY A 303 -14.92 -12.23 -30.51
C GLY A 303 -14.28 -10.84 -30.48
N ALA A 304 -13.81 -10.39 -29.31
CA ALA A 304 -12.90 -9.25 -29.21
C ALA A 304 -11.43 -9.61 -29.56
N SER A 305 -11.17 -10.86 -29.94
CA SER A 305 -9.83 -11.38 -30.30
C SER A 305 -8.79 -11.28 -29.17
N PHE A 306 -9.24 -11.33 -27.92
CA PHE A 306 -8.35 -11.32 -26.76
C PHE A 306 -7.81 -12.71 -26.40
N LEU A 307 -8.55 -13.76 -26.74
CA LEU A 307 -8.24 -15.12 -26.31
C LEU A 307 -7.24 -15.81 -27.24
N SER A 308 -6.27 -16.49 -26.64
CA SER A 308 -5.32 -17.33 -27.38
C SER A 308 -6.06 -18.49 -28.06
N PRO A 309 -5.91 -18.69 -29.39
CA PRO A 309 -6.42 -19.86 -30.08
C PRO A 309 -5.78 -21.18 -29.62
N THR A 310 -4.60 -21.10 -28.99
CA THR A 310 -3.83 -22.26 -28.50
C THR A 310 -3.90 -22.44 -26.99
N GLY A 311 -4.65 -21.58 -26.30
CA GLY A 311 -5.10 -21.81 -24.93
C GLY A 311 -4.12 -21.49 -23.80
N GLN A 312 -2.92 -20.99 -24.11
CA GLN A 312 -1.93 -20.63 -23.10
C GLN A 312 -1.70 -19.12 -23.07
N CYS A 313 -1.44 -18.56 -21.88
CA CYS A 313 -0.85 -17.22 -21.79
C CYS A 313 0.67 -17.32 -22.02
N LYS A 314 1.14 -17.02 -23.22
CA LYS A 314 2.57 -17.14 -23.57
C LYS A 314 3.29 -15.81 -23.36
N SER A 315 3.36 -15.39 -22.10
CA SER A 315 3.86 -14.07 -21.69
C SER A 315 5.27 -13.79 -22.24
N PHE A 316 5.42 -12.73 -23.01
CA PHE A 316 6.66 -12.26 -23.65
C PHE A 316 7.30 -13.27 -24.62
N ASP A 317 6.61 -14.34 -24.99
CA ASP A 317 7.08 -15.32 -25.96
C ASP A 317 6.77 -14.88 -27.39
N SER A 318 7.62 -15.25 -28.34
CA SER A 318 7.43 -15.06 -29.79
C SER A 318 6.12 -15.63 -30.35
N ARG A 319 5.51 -16.57 -29.65
CA ARG A 319 4.26 -17.25 -30.03
C ARG A 319 3.03 -16.63 -29.36
N GLY A 320 3.17 -15.49 -28.66
CA GLY A 320 2.09 -14.79 -27.99
C GLY A 320 0.95 -14.43 -28.95
N ASP A 321 -0.21 -15.03 -28.72
CA ASP A 321 -1.39 -14.99 -29.60
C ASP A 321 -2.69 -14.66 -28.84
N GLY A 322 -2.58 -14.14 -27.61
CA GLY A 322 -3.70 -13.85 -26.72
C GLY A 322 -3.51 -14.46 -25.33
N TYR A 323 -4.54 -14.39 -24.49
CA TYR A 323 -4.53 -15.01 -23.16
C TYR A 323 -5.57 -16.13 -23.03
N CYS A 324 -5.40 -16.98 -22.01
CA CYS A 324 -6.43 -17.91 -21.55
C CYS A 324 -7.11 -17.34 -20.32
N CYS A 325 -8.44 -17.37 -20.26
CA CYS A 325 -9.16 -16.95 -19.05
C CYS A 325 -8.87 -17.90 -17.89
N GLY A 326 -8.87 -17.36 -16.68
CA GLY A 326 -8.65 -18.09 -15.44
C GLY A 326 -9.58 -17.66 -14.31
N GLU A 327 -9.83 -18.58 -13.40
CA GLU A 327 -10.49 -18.34 -12.12
C GLU A 327 -9.48 -18.24 -10.99
N GLY A 328 -9.84 -17.51 -9.95
CA GLY A 328 -8.95 -17.33 -8.82
C GLY A 328 -9.57 -16.48 -7.73
N ALA A 329 -9.19 -16.74 -6.49
CA ALA A 329 -9.52 -15.89 -5.36
C ALA A 329 -8.27 -15.66 -4.52
N GLY A 330 -8.10 -14.46 -4.00
CA GLY A 330 -7.03 -14.20 -3.05
C GLY A 330 -7.29 -12.96 -2.22
N LEU A 331 -6.69 -12.94 -1.04
CA LEU A 331 -6.74 -11.83 -0.08
C LEU A 331 -5.38 -11.65 0.59
N VAL A 332 -5.07 -10.40 0.94
CA VAL A 332 -3.98 -10.03 1.85
C VAL A 332 -4.52 -9.24 3.02
N PHE A 333 -3.92 -9.44 4.19
CA PHE A 333 -4.16 -8.64 5.38
C PHE A 333 -3.04 -7.62 5.59
N LEU A 334 -3.41 -6.35 5.65
CA LEU A 334 -2.49 -5.22 5.57
C LEU A 334 -2.52 -4.39 6.87
N LYS A 335 -1.35 -3.98 7.35
CA LYS A 335 -1.15 -3.04 8.47
C LYS A 335 -0.03 -2.05 8.16
N LYS A 336 0.03 -0.93 8.89
CA LYS A 336 1.26 -0.12 8.93
C LYS A 336 2.41 -1.02 9.41
N LEU A 337 3.55 -0.97 8.73
CA LEU A 337 4.71 -1.79 9.08
C LEU A 337 5.14 -1.57 10.55
N SER A 338 5.11 -0.34 11.03
CA SER A 338 5.42 -0.03 12.44
C SER A 338 4.44 -0.69 13.43
N ALA A 339 3.16 -0.78 13.08
CA ALA A 339 2.15 -1.44 13.93
C ALA A 339 2.31 -2.95 13.87
N ALA A 340 2.58 -3.52 12.70
CA ALA A 340 2.84 -4.95 12.55
C ALA A 340 4.05 -5.40 13.39
N ILE A 341 5.13 -4.62 13.39
CA ILE A 341 6.32 -4.89 14.23
C ILE A 341 5.97 -4.77 15.72
N ALA A 342 5.25 -3.72 16.12
CA ALA A 342 4.88 -3.50 17.53
C ALA A 342 3.99 -4.61 18.08
N ASP A 343 3.07 -5.12 17.26
CA ASP A 343 2.13 -6.16 17.63
C ASP A 343 2.75 -7.58 17.52
N GLY A 344 4.00 -7.69 17.02
CA GLY A 344 4.69 -8.97 16.86
C GLY A 344 4.12 -9.84 15.74
N ASP A 345 3.48 -9.23 14.73
CA ASP A 345 2.87 -9.95 13.61
C ASP A 345 3.94 -10.64 12.75
N GLN A 346 3.60 -11.79 12.17
CA GLN A 346 4.37 -12.36 11.07
C GLN A 346 4.28 -11.41 9.85
N ILE A 347 5.41 -11.10 9.22
CA ILE A 347 5.48 -10.24 8.05
C ILE A 347 5.95 -11.06 6.84
N PHE A 348 5.05 -11.26 5.87
CA PHE A 348 5.37 -11.96 4.62
C PHE A 348 6.15 -11.08 3.64
N GLY A 349 5.94 -9.77 3.73
CA GLY A 349 6.63 -8.79 2.90
C GLY A 349 6.13 -7.38 3.14
N VAL A 350 6.76 -6.43 2.45
CA VAL A 350 6.48 -4.99 2.62
C VAL A 350 6.13 -4.37 1.29
N ILE A 351 4.96 -3.74 1.22
CA ILE A 351 4.56 -2.90 0.10
C ILE A 351 5.21 -1.53 0.30
N ALA A 352 6.30 -1.29 -0.43
CA ALA A 352 7.06 -0.05 -0.35
C ALA A 352 6.34 1.14 -1.00
N GLY A 353 5.52 0.89 -2.03
CA GLY A 353 4.74 1.92 -2.71
C GLY A 353 3.77 1.31 -3.71
N THR A 354 2.71 2.03 -4.01
CA THR A 354 1.70 1.65 -5.02
C THR A 354 1.39 2.86 -5.90
N SER A 355 0.97 2.61 -7.14
CA SER A 355 0.53 3.65 -8.08
C SER A 355 -0.56 3.09 -8.99
N VAL A 356 -1.53 3.94 -9.33
CA VAL A 356 -2.60 3.65 -10.28
C VAL A 356 -2.60 4.78 -11.30
N LEU A 357 -2.79 4.45 -12.58
CA LEU A 357 -2.84 5.42 -13.66
C LEU A 357 -3.74 4.90 -14.78
N GLN A 358 -4.46 5.82 -15.43
CA GLN A 358 -5.22 5.57 -16.65
C GLN A 358 -4.40 5.95 -17.89
N ASN A 359 -4.64 5.27 -19.01
CA ASN A 359 -4.05 5.69 -20.28
C ASN A 359 -4.56 7.08 -20.69
N GLU A 360 -3.65 7.94 -21.15
CA GLU A 360 -4.01 9.22 -21.76
C GLU A 360 -4.25 9.04 -23.26
N ASN A 361 -5.36 9.58 -23.77
CA ASN A 361 -5.77 9.55 -25.18
C ASN A 361 -5.57 8.18 -25.88
N PRO A 362 -5.98 7.06 -25.27
CA PRO A 362 -5.72 5.74 -25.86
C PRO A 362 -6.50 5.59 -27.16
N THR A 363 -5.80 5.32 -28.25
CA THR A 363 -6.41 5.06 -29.56
C THR A 363 -5.71 3.87 -30.21
N PRO A 364 -6.33 2.68 -30.27
CA PRO A 364 -7.60 2.25 -29.64
C PRO A 364 -7.58 2.18 -28.11
N ILE A 365 -8.76 2.16 -27.48
CA ILE A 365 -8.93 2.14 -26.00
C ILE A 365 -8.27 0.94 -25.31
N THR A 366 -8.14 -0.18 -26.02
CA THR A 366 -7.59 -1.45 -25.52
C THR A 366 -6.07 -1.56 -25.66
N VAL A 367 -5.44 -0.60 -26.36
CA VAL A 367 -3.99 -0.62 -26.59
C VAL A 367 -3.27 0.11 -25.45
N PRO A 368 -2.22 -0.48 -24.86
CA PRO A 368 -1.44 0.18 -23.83
C PRO A 368 -0.78 1.46 -24.34
N ASN A 369 -0.77 2.50 -23.51
CA ASN A 369 -0.14 3.78 -23.83
C ASN A 369 1.26 3.84 -23.19
N ALA A 370 2.31 3.87 -24.03
CA ALA A 370 3.70 3.89 -23.57
C ALA A 370 4.04 5.06 -22.61
N PRO A 371 3.67 6.33 -22.90
CA PRO A 371 3.87 7.43 -21.94
C PRO A 371 3.19 7.21 -20.57
N SER A 372 1.97 6.66 -20.56
CA SER A 372 1.29 6.31 -19.30
C SER A 372 2.01 5.20 -18.55
N LEU A 373 2.46 4.12 -19.21
CA LEU A 373 3.24 3.06 -18.56
C LEU A 373 4.54 3.59 -17.95
N ASP A 374 5.27 4.45 -18.67
CA ASP A 374 6.50 5.07 -18.18
C ASP A 374 6.25 5.91 -16.93
N ARG A 375 5.18 6.74 -16.93
CA ARG A 375 4.79 7.52 -15.75
C ARG A 375 4.35 6.64 -14.59
N LEU A 376 3.64 5.54 -14.86
CA LEU A 376 3.21 4.58 -13.85
C LEU A 376 4.42 3.97 -13.15
N PHE A 377 5.39 3.43 -13.92
CA PHE A 377 6.60 2.80 -13.38
C PHE A 377 7.49 3.80 -12.64
N ARG A 378 7.76 4.98 -13.22
CA ARG A 378 8.53 6.03 -12.54
C ARG A 378 7.83 6.52 -11.27
N GLY A 379 6.49 6.61 -11.33
CA GLY A 379 5.65 7.02 -10.23
C GLY A 379 5.70 6.04 -9.04
N VAL A 380 5.66 4.73 -9.30
CA VAL A 380 5.76 3.73 -8.22
C VAL A 380 7.17 3.65 -7.65
N VAL A 381 8.23 3.70 -8.47
CA VAL A 381 9.63 3.74 -8.00
C VAL A 381 9.87 4.95 -7.09
N LYS A 382 9.40 6.13 -7.52
CA LYS A 382 9.49 7.37 -6.71
C LYS A 382 8.73 7.24 -5.39
N ARG A 383 7.51 6.70 -5.40
CA ARG A 383 6.70 6.49 -4.18
C ARG A 383 7.33 5.48 -3.23
N ALA A 384 7.92 4.41 -3.77
CA ALA A 384 8.67 3.41 -3.02
C ALA A 384 9.99 3.96 -2.45
N ARG A 385 10.45 5.12 -2.94
CA ARG A 385 11.75 5.73 -2.61
C ARG A 385 12.91 4.77 -2.89
N MET A 386 12.80 4.03 -3.99
CA MET A 386 13.81 3.08 -4.46
C MET A 386 14.49 3.64 -5.71
N LYS A 387 15.68 3.15 -6.02
CA LYS A 387 16.30 3.34 -7.32
C LYS A 387 15.85 2.21 -8.25
N PRO A 388 15.79 2.44 -9.56
CA PRO A 388 15.46 1.37 -10.52
C PRO A 388 16.30 0.10 -10.37
N HIS A 389 17.61 0.23 -10.10
CA HIS A 389 18.50 -0.93 -9.93
C HIS A 389 18.25 -1.72 -8.64
N ASP A 390 17.56 -1.15 -7.64
CA ASP A 390 17.21 -1.87 -6.40
C ASP A 390 16.10 -2.92 -6.65
N ILE A 391 15.36 -2.81 -7.76
CA ILE A 391 14.31 -3.77 -8.14
C ILE A 391 14.99 -4.90 -8.91
N THR A 392 14.95 -6.12 -8.37
CA THR A 392 15.61 -7.32 -8.94
C THR A 392 14.67 -8.21 -9.74
N VAL A 393 13.37 -8.14 -9.44
CA VAL A 393 12.31 -8.93 -10.10
C VAL A 393 11.14 -8.03 -10.46
N VAL A 394 10.59 -8.21 -11.66
CA VAL A 394 9.29 -7.67 -12.07
C VAL A 394 8.35 -8.84 -12.36
N GLU A 395 7.31 -8.95 -11.56
CA GLU A 395 6.12 -9.74 -11.90
C GLU A 395 5.18 -8.85 -12.72
N ALA A 396 5.13 -9.12 -14.02
CA ALA A 396 4.45 -8.28 -15.00
C ALA A 396 2.97 -8.62 -15.15
N HIS A 397 2.24 -7.76 -15.87
CA HIS A 397 0.91 -8.10 -16.35
C HIS A 397 0.98 -9.28 -17.31
N GLY A 398 1.89 -9.26 -18.30
CA GLY A 398 2.32 -10.42 -19.09
C GLY A 398 1.18 -11.24 -19.64
N THR A 399 0.36 -10.66 -20.52
CA THR A 399 -0.86 -11.31 -21.03
C THR A 399 -0.59 -12.37 -22.10
N GLY A 400 0.57 -12.33 -22.76
CA GLY A 400 0.83 -13.15 -23.95
C GLY A 400 0.22 -12.55 -25.21
N THR A 401 -0.15 -11.26 -25.20
CA THR A 401 -0.72 -10.59 -26.38
C THR A 401 0.38 -9.99 -27.26
N SER A 402 0.20 -10.07 -28.58
CA SER A 402 1.18 -9.58 -29.56
C SER A 402 1.44 -8.07 -29.50
N VAL A 403 0.50 -7.29 -28.94
CA VAL A 403 0.63 -5.83 -28.77
C VAL A 403 0.96 -5.45 -27.33
N GLY A 404 0.32 -6.09 -26.34
CA GLY A 404 0.45 -5.71 -24.94
C GLY A 404 1.82 -6.03 -24.37
N ASP A 405 2.33 -7.23 -24.63
CA ASP A 405 3.59 -7.69 -24.05
C ASP A 405 4.80 -6.88 -24.56
N PRO A 406 4.93 -6.54 -25.87
CA PRO A 406 5.99 -5.64 -26.32
C PRO A 406 5.92 -4.24 -25.71
N ALA A 407 4.71 -3.69 -25.54
CA ALA A 407 4.53 -2.36 -24.95
C ALA A 407 4.90 -2.34 -23.46
N GLU A 408 4.49 -3.37 -22.72
CA GLU A 408 4.84 -3.53 -21.30
C GLU A 408 6.35 -3.75 -21.12
N TYR A 409 6.95 -4.64 -21.90
CA TYR A 409 8.39 -4.91 -21.88
C TYR A 409 9.20 -3.63 -22.10
N ASP A 410 8.84 -2.84 -23.11
CA ASP A 410 9.54 -1.62 -23.46
C ASP A 410 9.42 -0.55 -22.36
N GLY A 411 8.27 -0.45 -21.68
CA GLY A 411 8.11 0.39 -20.49
C GLY A 411 8.99 -0.05 -19.32
N ILE A 412 9.05 -1.36 -19.05
CA ILE A 412 9.92 -1.94 -18.01
C ILE A 412 11.39 -1.66 -18.35
N ARG A 413 11.80 -1.90 -19.60
CA ARG A 413 13.14 -1.65 -20.12
C ARG A 413 13.58 -0.20 -19.96
N ARG A 414 12.72 0.76 -20.32
CA ARG A 414 13.03 2.21 -20.22
C ARG A 414 13.19 2.71 -18.79
N VAL A 415 12.53 2.08 -17.82
CA VAL A 415 12.46 2.60 -16.44
C VAL A 415 13.29 1.78 -15.45
N LEU A 416 13.30 0.46 -15.58
CA LEU A 416 13.85 -0.50 -14.63
C LEU A 416 15.06 -1.29 -15.17
N GLY A 417 15.12 -1.49 -16.48
CA GLY A 417 16.20 -2.18 -17.19
C GLY A 417 17.20 -1.24 -17.87
N GLY A 418 17.81 -1.73 -18.94
CA GLY A 418 18.71 -1.00 -19.82
C GLY A 418 20.21 -1.28 -19.60
N PRO A 419 21.07 -0.82 -20.53
CA PRO A 419 22.50 -1.15 -20.56
C PRO A 419 23.31 -0.61 -19.37
N THR A 420 22.76 0.38 -18.65
CA THR A 420 23.40 0.99 -17.49
C THR A 420 23.12 0.25 -16.18
N ARG A 421 22.30 -0.81 -16.22
CA ARG A 421 21.97 -1.62 -15.04
C ARG A 421 23.10 -2.62 -14.74
N PRO A 422 23.60 -2.70 -13.49
CA PRO A 422 24.73 -3.57 -13.14
C PRO A 422 24.37 -5.06 -13.15
N ASP A 423 23.19 -5.40 -12.62
CA ASP A 423 22.71 -6.77 -12.51
C ASP A 423 21.53 -7.03 -13.43
N ARG A 424 21.29 -8.29 -13.81
CA ARG A 424 20.11 -8.62 -14.63
C ARG A 424 18.81 -8.49 -13.84
N LEU A 425 17.79 -7.90 -14.47
CA LEU A 425 16.43 -7.83 -13.97
C LEU A 425 15.67 -9.10 -14.38
N ALA A 426 15.17 -9.86 -13.40
CA ALA A 426 14.31 -11.00 -13.68
C ALA A 426 12.90 -10.50 -14.04
N LEU A 427 12.38 -10.97 -15.17
CA LEU A 427 11.01 -10.71 -15.62
C LEU A 427 10.20 -12.01 -15.52
N THR A 428 9.07 -11.95 -14.85
CA THR A 428 8.17 -13.10 -14.66
C THR A 428 6.71 -12.71 -14.89
N ALA A 429 5.88 -13.69 -15.24
CA ALA A 429 4.43 -13.52 -15.29
C ALA A 429 3.73 -14.82 -14.86
N VAL A 430 2.87 -14.73 -13.85
CA VAL A 430 2.13 -15.88 -13.28
C VAL A 430 1.09 -16.45 -14.26
N LYS A 431 0.63 -15.62 -15.20
CA LYS A 431 -0.40 -16.02 -16.19
C LYS A 431 0.06 -17.20 -17.05
N GLY A 432 1.36 -17.35 -17.30
CA GLY A 432 1.89 -18.51 -18.02
C GLY A 432 1.63 -19.84 -17.32
N SER A 433 1.48 -19.83 -16.00
CA SER A 433 1.16 -21.00 -15.18
C SER A 433 -0.34 -21.17 -15.02
N ILE A 434 -1.07 -20.12 -14.63
CA ILE A 434 -2.44 -20.25 -14.14
C ILE A 434 -3.52 -19.54 -14.97
N GLY A 435 -3.15 -18.93 -16.09
CA GLY A 435 -4.08 -18.15 -16.91
C GLY A 435 -4.31 -16.72 -16.41
N HIS A 436 -5.11 -15.98 -17.15
CA HIS A 436 -5.50 -14.63 -16.80
C HIS A 436 -6.70 -14.64 -15.87
N LEU A 437 -6.44 -14.47 -14.57
CA LEU A 437 -7.43 -14.45 -13.48
C LEU A 437 -8.30 -13.17 -13.44
N GLU A 438 -8.33 -12.41 -14.52
CA GLU A 438 -9.07 -11.14 -14.66
C GLU A 438 -8.91 -10.24 -13.42
N VAL A 439 -9.99 -9.96 -12.68
CA VAL A 439 -10.00 -9.12 -11.47
C VAL A 439 -9.08 -9.64 -10.36
N ALA A 440 -8.84 -10.95 -10.29
CA ALA A 440 -7.97 -11.60 -9.29
C ALA A 440 -6.51 -11.76 -9.76
N SER A 441 -6.15 -11.29 -10.96
CA SER A 441 -4.78 -11.41 -11.48
C SER A 441 -3.75 -10.72 -10.61
N GLY A 442 -4.08 -9.52 -10.12
CA GLY A 442 -3.18 -8.72 -9.30
C GLY A 442 -2.81 -9.37 -7.97
N ILE A 443 -3.80 -9.95 -7.28
CA ILE A 443 -3.56 -10.62 -6.00
C ILE A 443 -2.77 -11.92 -6.18
N ALA A 444 -3.03 -12.71 -7.22
CA ALA A 444 -2.24 -13.91 -7.50
C ALA A 444 -0.76 -13.57 -7.80
N SER A 445 -0.51 -12.51 -8.58
CA SER A 445 0.84 -11.99 -8.84
C SER A 445 1.53 -11.50 -7.55
N LEU A 446 0.82 -10.78 -6.66
CA LEU A 446 1.39 -10.34 -5.38
C LEU A 446 1.73 -11.54 -4.49
N VAL A 447 0.84 -12.52 -4.36
CA VAL A 447 1.08 -13.73 -3.56
C VAL A 447 2.29 -14.49 -4.08
N LYS A 448 2.42 -14.66 -5.40
CA LYS A 448 3.62 -15.24 -6.02
C LYS A 448 4.89 -14.50 -5.59
N VAL A 449 4.91 -13.16 -5.67
CA VAL A 449 6.08 -12.35 -5.27
C VAL A 449 6.42 -12.53 -3.78
N LEU A 450 5.40 -12.55 -2.91
CA LEU A 450 5.62 -12.78 -1.48
C LEU A 450 6.16 -14.20 -1.21
N LEU A 451 5.68 -15.20 -1.93
CA LEU A 451 6.23 -16.56 -1.86
C LEU A 451 7.68 -16.62 -2.36
N MET A 452 8.01 -15.94 -3.46
CA MET A 452 9.39 -15.86 -3.97
C MET A 452 10.34 -15.25 -2.94
N ILE A 453 9.91 -14.19 -2.23
CA ILE A 453 10.69 -13.57 -1.15
C ILE A 453 10.84 -14.54 0.02
N HIS A 454 9.73 -15.15 0.45
CA HIS A 454 9.72 -16.02 1.64
C HIS A 454 10.51 -17.31 1.45
N LYS A 455 10.47 -17.88 0.24
CA LYS A 455 11.15 -19.13 -0.13
C LYS A 455 12.52 -18.89 -0.77
N ALA A 456 12.93 -17.63 -0.96
CA ALA A 456 14.17 -17.22 -1.59
C ALA A 456 14.42 -17.95 -2.92
N ALA A 457 13.44 -17.91 -3.82
CA ALA A 457 13.56 -18.52 -5.14
C ALA A 457 12.68 -17.80 -6.17
N ILE A 458 13.15 -17.74 -7.42
CA ILE A 458 12.42 -17.25 -8.58
C ILE A 458 12.07 -18.45 -9.47
N PRO A 459 10.79 -18.83 -9.56
CA PRO A 459 10.36 -19.96 -10.38
C PRO A 459 10.55 -19.70 -11.87
N ALA A 460 10.67 -20.79 -12.64
CA ALA A 460 10.66 -20.72 -14.09
C ALA A 460 9.30 -20.21 -14.60
N GLN A 461 9.32 -19.38 -15.64
CA GLN A 461 8.10 -18.92 -16.29
C GLN A 461 7.56 -20.03 -17.20
N ALA A 462 6.38 -20.54 -16.87
CA ALA A 462 5.66 -21.47 -17.72
C ALA A 462 5.29 -20.85 -19.07
N SER A 463 5.06 -21.69 -20.08
CA SER A 463 4.62 -21.29 -21.43
C SER A 463 5.61 -20.39 -22.20
N PHE A 464 6.91 -20.43 -21.84
CA PHE A 464 7.98 -19.65 -22.48
C PHE A 464 9.03 -20.55 -23.15
N GLN A 465 9.44 -20.20 -24.38
CA GLN A 465 10.48 -20.86 -25.17
C GLN A 465 11.51 -19.85 -25.67
N SER A 466 11.05 -18.77 -26.28
CA SER A 466 11.92 -17.73 -26.82
C SER A 466 11.25 -16.38 -26.74
N ILE A 467 12.03 -15.36 -26.42
CA ILE A 467 11.53 -13.99 -26.31
C ILE A 467 10.94 -13.54 -27.64
N SER A 468 9.83 -12.81 -27.56
CA SER A 468 9.21 -12.25 -28.76
C SER A 468 10.18 -11.33 -29.48
N PRO A 469 10.40 -11.48 -30.80
CA PRO A 469 11.14 -10.53 -31.60
C PRO A 469 10.28 -9.28 -31.82
N GLY A 470 9.92 -8.59 -30.75
CA GLY A 470 9.63 -7.17 -30.85
C GLY A 470 10.95 -6.43 -31.12
N PRO A 471 10.94 -5.28 -31.81
CA PRO A 471 12.15 -4.50 -32.14
C PRO A 471 12.97 -4.00 -30.93
N ASN A 472 12.54 -4.30 -29.71
CA ASN A 472 12.99 -3.64 -28.49
C ASN A 472 13.70 -4.53 -27.47
N ALA A 473 13.66 -5.87 -27.59
CA ALA A 473 14.36 -6.75 -26.65
C ALA A 473 15.76 -7.06 -27.17
N LYS A 474 16.77 -6.54 -26.48
CA LYS A 474 18.18 -6.71 -26.86
C LYS A 474 19.00 -7.27 -25.69
N PRO A 475 20.09 -8.02 -25.96
CA PRO A 475 20.95 -8.55 -24.90
C PRO A 475 21.45 -7.48 -23.92
N GLU A 476 21.70 -6.26 -24.40
CA GLU A 476 22.13 -5.11 -23.61
C GLU A 476 21.06 -4.53 -22.68
N ASP A 477 19.80 -4.95 -22.77
CA ASP A 477 18.76 -4.45 -21.85
C ASP A 477 18.91 -4.98 -20.43
N ASN A 478 19.76 -5.99 -20.21
CA ASN A 478 19.97 -6.65 -18.92
C ASN A 478 18.64 -7.10 -18.26
N ILE A 479 17.68 -7.55 -19.08
CA ILE A 479 16.44 -8.19 -18.63
C ILE A 479 16.47 -9.66 -19.04
N ASN A 480 16.13 -10.56 -18.11
CA ASN A 480 16.02 -11.98 -18.39
C ASN A 480 14.65 -12.51 -17.97
N ILE A 481 13.99 -13.25 -18.87
CA ILE A 481 12.86 -14.08 -18.49
C ILE A 481 13.43 -15.32 -17.80
N THR A 482 12.89 -15.67 -16.64
CA THR A 482 13.41 -16.79 -15.84
C THR A 482 12.97 -18.11 -16.46
N THR A 483 13.90 -18.91 -16.99
CA THR A 483 13.62 -20.22 -17.62
C THR A 483 13.97 -21.42 -16.75
N THR A 484 14.66 -21.19 -15.65
CA THR A 484 15.03 -22.19 -14.64
C THR A 484 14.83 -21.57 -13.27
N VAL A 485 14.54 -22.39 -12.26
CA VAL A 485 14.48 -21.91 -10.87
C VAL A 485 15.81 -21.27 -10.49
N LYS A 486 15.77 -20.05 -9.95
CA LYS A 486 16.95 -19.33 -9.45
C LYS A 486 16.83 -19.14 -7.94
N PRO A 487 17.91 -19.33 -7.16
CA PRO A 487 17.95 -18.96 -5.75
C PRO A 487 17.96 -17.44 -5.55
#